data_AF-T0F6Q2-F1
#
_entry.id   AF-T0F6Q2-F1
#
_cell.length_a   1.000
_cell.length_b   1.000
_cell.length_c   1.000
_cell.angle_alpha   90.00
_cell.angle_beta   90.00
_cell.angle_gamma   90.00
#
_symmetry.space_group_name_H-M   'P 1'
#
loop_
_entity.id
_entity.type
_entity.pdbx_description
1 polymer ?
#
loop_
_entity_poly.entity_id
_entity_poly.type
_entity_poly.pdbx_seq_one_letter_code
_entity_poly.pdbx_strand_id
1 'polypeptide(L)'
;MIDQSFSSTLLSGRSELLDLEESGNRAAGVIMKILRERRNLTHEEFSSKLEGVSVDQISGIESGILPMTNEIARKVSNILDVPISMFLK
;
A
#
# COMPACT_ATOMS: atom_id res chain seq x y z
N MET A 1 29.82 28.82 -20.86
CA MET A 1 28.81 27.99 -21.55
C MET A 1 28.53 26.82 -20.62
N ILE A 2 27.46 26.89 -19.83
CA ILE A 2 27.16 25.85 -18.84
C ILE A 2 26.49 24.69 -19.58
N ASP A 3 27.09 23.52 -19.45
CA ASP A 3 26.64 22.25 -19.97
C ASP A 3 25.22 21.93 -19.44
N GLN A 4 24.25 21.88 -20.34
CA GLN A 4 22.85 21.58 -20.05
C GLN A 4 22.52 20.06 -20.08
N SER A 5 23.51 19.17 -20.00
CA SER A 5 23.25 17.72 -20.12
C SER A 5 22.92 16.99 -18.80
N PHE A 6 22.96 17.66 -17.64
CA PHE A 6 22.80 16.99 -16.33
C PHE A 6 21.35 16.64 -15.91
N SER A 7 20.34 16.92 -16.75
CA SER A 7 18.93 16.85 -16.35
C SER A 7 18.17 15.61 -16.87
N SER A 8 18.59 14.98 -17.97
CA SER A 8 17.80 13.92 -18.62
C SER A 8 17.94 12.55 -17.95
N THR A 9 19.10 12.24 -17.35
CA THR A 9 19.35 10.93 -16.72
C THR A 9 18.58 10.74 -15.40
N LEU A 10 18.35 11.83 -14.65
CA LEU A 10 17.61 11.79 -13.37
C LEU A 10 16.10 11.62 -13.54
N LEU A 11 15.56 12.00 -14.71
CA LEU A 11 14.13 11.85 -15.01
C LEU A 11 13.75 10.41 -15.38
N SER A 12 14.65 9.67 -16.04
CA SER A 12 14.39 8.27 -16.44
C SER A 12 14.33 7.31 -15.26
N GLY A 13 15.24 7.44 -14.28
CA GLY A 13 15.25 6.57 -13.10
C GLY A 13 14.08 6.79 -12.13
N ARG A 14 13.48 7.99 -12.14
CA ARG A 14 12.33 8.32 -11.30
C ARG A 14 11.05 7.62 -11.77
N SER A 15 10.93 7.32 -13.06
CA SER A 15 9.80 6.56 -13.62
C SER A 15 9.85 5.09 -13.17
N GLU A 16 11.01 4.44 -13.27
CA GLU A 16 11.17 3.05 -12.83
C GLU A 16 11.02 2.90 -11.30
N LEU A 17 11.49 3.87 -10.51
CA LEU A 17 11.27 3.89 -9.05
C LEU A 17 9.78 4.02 -8.70
N LEU A 18 9.03 4.86 -9.41
CA LEU A 18 7.58 4.98 -9.25
C LEU A 18 6.85 3.69 -9.64
N ASP A 19 7.29 3.00 -10.70
CA ASP A 19 6.70 1.73 -11.13
C ASP A 19 6.96 0.60 -10.12
N LEU A 20 8.13 0.60 -9.47
CA LEU A 20 8.49 -0.36 -8.43
C LEU A 20 7.73 -0.10 -7.11
N GLU A 21 7.59 1.17 -6.71
CA GLU A 21 6.79 1.57 -5.54
C GLU A 21 5.29 1.30 -5.76
N GLU A 22 4.76 1.56 -6.96
CA GLU A 22 3.38 1.20 -7.29
C GLU A 22 3.15 -0.32 -7.27
N SER A 23 4.13 -1.12 -7.74
CA SER A 23 4.03 -2.59 -7.71
C SER A 23 4.05 -3.14 -6.28
N GLY A 24 4.87 -2.58 -5.39
CA GLY A 24 4.91 -2.94 -3.98
C GLY A 24 3.61 -2.59 -3.25
N ASN A 25 3.10 -1.37 -3.45
CA ASN A 25 1.85 -0.91 -2.85
C ASN A 25 0.64 -1.71 -3.34
N ARG A 26 0.57 -2.04 -4.63
CA ARG A 26 -0.49 -2.90 -5.19
C ARG A 26 -0.48 -4.30 -4.57
N ALA A 27 0.70 -4.90 -4.37
CA ALA A 27 0.80 -6.22 -3.76
C ALA A 27 0.30 -6.23 -2.30
N ALA A 28 0.66 -5.23 -1.50
CA ALA A 28 0.23 -5.11 -0.11
C ALA A 28 -1.31 -4.99 0.00
N GLY A 29 -1.92 -4.17 -0.87
CA GLY A 29 -3.39 -4.03 -0.96
C GLY A 29 -4.10 -5.35 -1.29
N VAL A 30 -3.59 -6.10 -2.27
CA VAL A 30 -4.15 -7.42 -2.64
C VAL A 30 -4.05 -8.41 -1.48
N ILE A 31 -2.91 -8.46 -0.78
CA ILE A 31 -2.73 -9.34 0.38
C ILE A 31 -3.71 -8.98 1.50
N MET A 32 -3.90 -7.68 1.78
CA MET A 32 -4.87 -7.19 2.76
C MET A 32 -6.28 -7.67 2.44
N LYS A 33 -6.71 -7.53 1.18
CA LYS A 33 -8.02 -8.00 0.71
C LYS A 33 -8.21 -9.49 0.96
N ILE A 34 -7.25 -10.31 0.52
CA ILE A 34 -7.32 -11.77 0.66
C ILE A 34 -7.44 -12.16 2.13
N LEU A 35 -6.67 -11.55 3.02
CA LEU A 35 -6.68 -11.88 4.44
C LEU A 35 -7.97 -11.40 5.13
N ARG A 36 -8.49 -10.22 4.77
CA ARG A 36 -9.80 -9.72 5.25
C ARG A 36 -10.92 -10.69 4.87
N GLU A 37 -10.98 -11.08 3.60
CA GLU A 37 -12.02 -11.99 3.09
C GLU A 37 -11.90 -13.39 3.70
N ARG A 38 -10.69 -13.91 3.91
CA ARG A 38 -10.47 -15.19 4.62
C ARG A 38 -10.95 -15.18 6.07
N ARG A 39 -11.03 -14.01 6.70
CA ARG A 39 -11.60 -13.83 8.04
C ARG A 39 -13.09 -13.50 8.01
N ASN A 40 -13.73 -13.54 6.83
CA ASN A 40 -15.13 -13.18 6.61
C ASN A 40 -15.49 -11.78 7.12
N LEU A 41 -14.55 -10.82 7.04
CA LEU A 41 -14.78 -9.45 7.47
C LEU A 41 -15.31 -8.60 6.31
N THR A 42 -16.41 -7.88 6.53
CA THR A 42 -16.83 -6.81 5.61
C THR A 42 -15.87 -5.61 5.70
N HIS A 43 -15.97 -4.68 4.75
CA HIS A 43 -15.18 -3.46 4.82
C HIS A 43 -15.53 -2.61 6.05
N GLU A 44 -16.80 -2.56 6.43
CA GLU A 44 -17.30 -1.84 7.61
C GLU A 44 -16.76 -2.45 8.91
N GLU A 45 -16.82 -3.77 9.04
CA GLU A 45 -16.27 -4.48 10.19
C GLU A 45 -14.77 -4.29 10.29
N PHE A 46 -14.07 -4.34 9.15
CA PHE A 46 -12.63 -4.16 9.15
C PHE A 46 -12.23 -2.71 9.47
N SER A 47 -12.95 -1.74 8.93
CA SER A 47 -12.82 -0.31 9.26
C SER A 47 -13.05 -0.05 10.74
N SER A 48 -14.07 -0.68 11.35
CA SER A 48 -14.34 -0.54 12.78
C SER A 48 -13.20 -1.07 13.67
N LYS A 49 -12.42 -2.03 13.18
CA LYS A 49 -11.24 -2.57 13.87
C LYS A 49 -9.99 -1.73 13.63
N LEU A 50 -9.91 -1.05 12.48
CA LEU A 50 -8.82 -0.17 12.09
C LEU A 50 -9.13 1.27 12.49
N GLU A 51 -8.92 1.60 13.77
CA GLU A 51 -9.16 2.95 14.29
C GLU A 51 -8.58 4.05 13.38
N GLY A 52 -9.47 4.93 12.91
CA GLY A 52 -9.13 6.07 12.04
C GLY A 52 -8.98 5.73 10.54
N VAL A 53 -9.30 4.52 10.10
CA VAL A 53 -9.25 4.12 8.68
C VAL A 53 -10.67 3.91 8.15
N SER A 54 -11.09 4.72 7.17
CA SER A 54 -12.43 4.63 6.59
C SER A 54 -12.58 3.43 5.63
N VAL A 55 -13.83 3.03 5.36
CA VAL A 55 -14.18 2.03 4.34
C VAL A 55 -13.60 2.39 2.97
N ASP A 56 -13.71 3.66 2.57
CA ASP A 56 -13.17 4.15 1.30
C ASP A 56 -11.66 4.04 1.24
N GLN A 57 -10.96 4.33 2.35
CA GLN A 57 -9.51 4.14 2.43
C GLN A 57 -9.13 2.68 2.28
N ILE A 58 -9.85 1.76 2.95
CA ILE A 58 -9.62 0.32 2.80
C ILE A 58 -9.81 -0.11 1.35
N SER A 59 -10.93 0.25 0.73
CA SER A 59 -11.22 -0.08 -0.67
C SER A 59 -10.17 0.49 -1.63
N GLY A 60 -9.75 1.74 -1.40
CA GLY A 60 -8.68 2.39 -2.15
C GLY A 60 -7.33 1.66 -2.02
N ILE A 61 -7.00 1.17 -0.83
CA ILE A 61 -5.77 0.39 -0.60
C ILE A 61 -5.87 -0.97 -1.28
N GLU A 62 -6.98 -1.70 -1.10
CA GLU A 62 -7.19 -3.02 -1.69
C GLU A 62 -7.21 -3.02 -3.22
N SER A 63 -7.64 -1.91 -3.84
CA SER A 63 -7.60 -1.69 -5.29
C SER A 63 -6.27 -1.14 -5.80
N GLY A 64 -5.34 -0.79 -4.91
CA GLY A 64 -4.06 -0.19 -5.24
C GLY A 64 -4.14 1.27 -5.71
N ILE A 65 -5.29 1.92 -5.51
CA ILE A 65 -5.48 3.36 -5.77
C ILE A 65 -4.78 4.18 -4.67
N LEU A 66 -4.85 3.72 -3.42
CA LEU A 66 -4.17 4.32 -2.28
C LEU A 66 -3.01 3.44 -1.83
N PRO A 67 -1.87 4.04 -1.44
CA PRO A 67 -0.74 3.28 -0.92
C PRO A 67 -1.04 2.76 0.48
N MET A 68 -0.43 1.61 0.82
CA MET A 68 -0.44 1.13 2.21
C MET A 68 0.70 1.79 2.97
N THR A 69 0.38 2.67 3.91
CA THR A 69 1.39 3.30 4.77
C THR A 69 1.91 2.33 5.83
N ASN A 70 3.11 2.59 6.37
CA ASN A 70 3.67 1.82 7.48
C ASN A 70 2.76 1.78 8.72
N GLU A 71 2.02 2.86 8.98
CA GLU A 71 1.06 2.90 10.08
C GLU A 71 -0.10 1.93 9.84
N ILE A 72 -0.69 1.98 8.65
CA ILE A 72 -1.80 1.08 8.29
C ILE A 72 -1.31 -0.37 8.25
N ALA A 73 -0.15 -0.64 7.65
CA ALA A 73 0.46 -1.98 7.64
C ALA A 73 0.60 -2.56 9.05
N ARG A 74 1.00 -1.75 10.03
CA ARG A 74 1.10 -2.16 11.44
C ARG A 74 -0.26 -2.45 12.07
N LYS A 75 -1.27 -1.61 11.82
CA LYS A 75 -2.62 -1.85 12.34
C LYS A 75 -3.22 -3.13 11.73
N VAL A 76 -3.06 -3.29 10.42
CA VAL A 76 -3.51 -4.46 9.66
C VAL A 76 -2.81 -5.74 10.14
N SER A 77 -1.49 -5.71 10.32
CA SER A 77 -0.72 -6.87 10.79
C SER A 77 -1.20 -7.35 12.17
N ASN A 78 -1.53 -6.43 13.06
CA ASN A 78 -2.04 -6.76 14.39
C ASN A 78 -3.45 -7.35 14.34
N ILE A 79 -4.36 -6.75 13.58
CA ILE A 79 -5.76 -7.22 13.50
C ILE A 79 -5.86 -8.56 12.78
N LEU A 80 -5.05 -8.74 11.73
CA LEU A 80 -5.01 -9.95 10.91
C LEU A 80 -4.02 -11.00 11.43
N ASP A 81 -3.36 -10.75 12.56
CA ASP A 81 -2.40 -11.65 13.22
C ASP A 81 -1.42 -12.29 12.21
N VAL A 82 -0.79 -11.44 11.41
CA VAL A 82 0.23 -11.83 10.41
C VAL A 82 1.46 -10.94 10.55
N PRO A 83 2.64 -11.39 10.09
CA PRO A 83 3.84 -10.55 10.09
C PRO A 83 3.66 -9.28 9.25
N ILE A 84 4.09 -8.13 9.78
CA ILE A 84 4.05 -6.84 9.07
C ILE A 84 4.86 -6.85 7.75
N SER A 85 5.88 -7.72 7.65
CA SER A 85 6.69 -7.92 6.44
C SER A 85 5.88 -8.45 5.24
N MET A 86 4.65 -8.92 5.43
CA MET A 86 3.76 -9.24 4.31
C MET A 86 3.28 -7.99 3.56
N PHE A 87 3.38 -6.82 4.19
CA PHE A 87 2.86 -5.55 3.67
C PHE A 87 3.96 -4.54 3.32
N LEU A 88 5.19 -4.81 3.73
CA LEU A 88 6.34 -3.93 3.53
C LEU A 88 7.31 -4.57 2.53
N LYS A 89 7.74 -3.81 1.53
CA LYS A 89 8.82 -4.17 0.59
C LYS A 89 10.00 -3.23 0.78
#